data_AF-A0A3D5NM47-F1
#
_entry.id   AF-A0A3D5NM47-F1
#
_cell.length_a   1.000
_cell.length_b   1.000
_cell.length_c   1.000
_cell.angle_alpha   90.00
_cell.angle_beta   90.00
_cell.angle_gamma   90.00
#
_symmetry.space_group_name_H-M   'P 1'
#
loop_
_entity.id
_entity.type
_entity.pdbx_description
1 polymer ?
#
loop_
_entity_poly.entity_id
_entity_poly.type
_entity_poly.pdbx_seq_one_letter_code
_entity_poly.pdbx_strand_id
1 'polypeptide(L)' 'KAGAWYSVEGERIGQGKDNARDYLIENAKLSQSIEAKIREKLMSDGDDAE' A
#
# COMPACT_ATOMS: atom_id res chain seq x y z
N LYS A 1 -16.19 12.98 -14.02
CA LYS A 1 -15.68 11.63 -13.71
C LYS A 1 -14.75 11.76 -12.51
N ALA A 2 -15.16 11.33 -11.31
CA ALA A 2 -14.20 11.16 -10.23
C ALA A 2 -13.25 10.02 -10.66
N GLY A 3 -11.97 10.31 -10.87
CA GLY A 3 -10.96 9.31 -11.24
C GLY A 3 -10.79 8.24 -10.15
N ALA A 4 -9.95 7.24 -10.42
CA ALA A 4 -9.66 6.18 -9.48
C ALA A 4 -9.07 6.74 -8.17
N TRP A 5 -9.63 6.33 -7.03
CA TRP A 5 -9.13 6.67 -5.71
C TRP A 5 -8.35 5.48 -5.15
N TYR A 6 -7.18 5.76 -4.60
CA TYR A 6 -6.37 4.80 -3.85
C TYR A 6 -6.64 4.99 -2.36
N SER A 7 -6.80 3.88 -1.66
CA SER A 7 -7.01 3.86 -0.22
C SER A 7 -6.07 2.86 0.43
N VAL A 8 -5.54 3.21 1.59
CA VAL A 8 -4.75 2.33 2.45
C VAL A 8 -5.47 2.23 3.79
N GLU A 9 -5.77 1.00 4.22
CA GLU A 9 -6.44 0.74 5.51
C GLU A 9 -7.78 1.48 5.71
N GLY A 10 -8.49 1.76 4.60
CA GLY A 10 -9.76 2.49 4.63
C GLY A 10 -9.63 4.02 4.52
N GLU A 11 -8.41 4.56 4.63
CA GLU A 11 -8.15 5.98 4.43
C GLU A 11 -7.78 6.26 2.96
N ARG A 12 -8.32 7.33 2.39
CA ARG A 12 -8.03 7.74 1.02
C ARG A 12 -6.69 8.47 0.97
N ILE A 13 -5.73 7.89 0.27
CA ILE A 13 -4.36 8.40 0.18
C ILE A 13 -4.12 9.26 -1.06
N GLY A 14 -4.95 9.12 -2.10
CA GLY A 14 -4.80 9.92 -3.31
C GLY A 14 -5.73 9.54 -4.44
N GLN A 15 -6.01 10.50 -5.31
CA GLN A 15 -6.74 10.27 -6.55
C GLN A 15 -5.75 10.13 -7.70
N GLY A 16 -5.71 8.96 -8.33
CA GLY A 16 -4.72 8.62 -9.34
C GLY A 16 -3.38 8.16 -8.76
N LYS A 17 -2.58 7.52 -9.61
CA LYS A 17 -1.33 6.85 -9.22
C LYS A 17 -0.28 7.82 -8.69
N ASP A 18 -0.15 9.00 -9.31
CA ASP A 18 0.87 9.98 -8.92
C ASP A 18 0.61 10.55 -7.53
N ASN A 19 -0.62 11.01 -7.23
CA ASN A 19 -0.97 11.51 -5.90
C ASN A 19 -0.80 10.44 -4.82
N ALA A 20 -1.17 9.18 -5.11
CA ALA A 20 -0.96 8.08 -4.18
C ALA A 20 0.54 7.81 -3.94
N ARG A 21 1.39 7.90 -4.97
CA ARG A 21 2.85 7.76 -4.82
C ARG A 21 3.43 8.89 -3.98
N ASP A 22 3.06 10.12 -4.27
CA ASP A 22 3.60 11.29 -3.58
C ASP A 22 3.22 11.26 -2.09
N TYR A 23 1.98 10.84 -1.76
CA TYR A 23 1.55 10.62 -0.38
C TYR A 23 2.40 9.56 0.35
N LEU A 24 2.77 8.46 -0.33
CA LEU A 24 3.63 7.42 0.25
C LEU A 24 5.07 7.90 0.46
N ILE A 25 5.58 8.76 -0.43
CA ILE A 25 6.91 9.38 -0.30
C ILE A 25 6.94 10.32 0.91
N GLU A 26 5.91 11.15 1.06
CA GLU A 26 5.78 12.06 2.21
C GLU A 26 5.57 11.31 3.53
N ASN A 27 4.92 10.14 3.48
CA ASN A 27 4.62 9.31 4.65
C ASN A 27 5.50 8.06 4.72
N ALA A 28 6.81 8.24 4.89
CA ALA A 28 7.78 7.14 4.97
C ALA A 28 7.41 6.04 5.99
N LYS A 29 6.81 6.41 7.14
CA LYS A 29 6.32 5.45 8.15
C LYS A 29 5.21 4.56 7.60
N LEU A 30 4.27 5.15 6.86
CA LEU A 30 3.18 4.40 6.25
C LEU A 30 3.72 3.49 5.15
N SER A 31 4.65 3.99 4.32
CA SER A 31 5.32 3.18 3.30
C SER A 31 6.01 1.95 3.89
N GLN A 32 6.73 2.10 5.00
CA GLN A 32 7.36 0.98 5.72
C GLN A 32 6.33 -0.02 6.25
N SER A 33 5.23 0.46 6.84
CA SER A 33 4.15 -0.40 7.31
C SER A 33 3.49 -1.19 6.17
N ILE A 34 3.26 -0.56 5.02
CA ILE A 34 2.71 -1.21 3.83
C ILE A 34 3.68 -2.25 3.30
N GLU A 35 4.97 -1.92 3.20
CA GLU A 35 6.01 -2.85 2.73
C GLU A 35 6.12 -4.07 3.65
N ALA A 36 6.10 -3.86 4.97
CA ALA A 36 6.09 -4.95 5.95
C ALA A 36 4.89 -5.87 5.77
N LYS A 37 3.68 -5.32 5.57
CA LYS A 37 2.45 -6.09 5.32
C LYS A 37 2.49 -6.85 4.00
N ILE A 38 3.00 -6.22 2.94
CA ILE A 38 3.17 -6.87 1.63
C ILE A 38 4.15 -8.03 1.76
N ARG A 39 5.28 -7.81 2.45
CA ARG A 39 6.30 -8.83 2.67
C ARG A 39 5.78 -9.98 3.53
N GLU A 40 5.08 -9.70 4.63
CA GLU A 40 4.43 -10.71 5.46
C GLU A 40 3.48 -11.55 4.63
N LYS A 41 2.60 -10.91 3.84
CA LYS A 41 1.64 -11.62 3.01
C LYS A 41 2.31 -12.48 1.93
N LEU A 42 3.38 -12.00 1.30
CA LEU A 42 4.12 -12.74 0.29
C LEU A 42 5.02 -13.84 0.87
N MET A 43 5.51 -13.67 2.10
CA MET A 43 6.33 -14.68 2.81
C MET A 43 5.46 -15.76 3.45
N SER A 44 4.27 -15.42 3.96
CA SER A 44 3.33 -16.40 4.51
C SER A 44 2.68 -17.28 3.44
N ASP A 45 2.53 -16.80 2.20
CA ASP A 45 2.04 -17.62 1.07
C ASP A 45 3.10 -18.63 0.55
N GLY A 46 4.34 -18.53 1.03
CA GLY A 46 5.47 -19.38 0.62
C GLY A 46 5.81 -20.54 1.56
N ASP A 47 5.10 -20.66 2.70
CA ASP A 47 5.35 -21.68 3.73
C ASP A 47 4.26 -22.78 3.78
N ASP A 48 3.25 -22.73 2.90
CA ASP A 48 2.25 -23.79 2.67
C ASP A 48 2.70 -24.76 1.56
N ALA A 49 3.98 -25.14 1.57
CA ALA A 49 4.51 -26.25 0.78
C ALA A 49 4.87 -27.41 1.71
N GLU A 50 3.84 -28.05 2.29
CA GLU A 50 3.90 -29.42 2.82
C GLU A 50 3.18 -30.38 1.87
#